data_AF-A0A8B8M0V4-F1
#
_entry.id   AF-A0A8B8M0V4-F1
#
_cell.length_a   1.000
_cell.length_b   1.000
_cell.length_c   1.000
_cell.angle_alpha   90.00
_cell.angle_beta   90.00
_cell.angle_gamma   90.00
#
_symmetry.space_group_name_H-M   'P 1'
#
loop_
_entity.id
_entity.type
_entity.pdbx_description
1 polymer ?
#
loop_
_entity_poly.entity_id
_entity_poly.type
_entity_poly.pdbx_seq_one_letter_code
_entity_poly.pdbx_strand_id
1 'polypeptide(L)'
;MAASTSKPPLSMRRHGESCLSRGPTSQHNFNATFRVPIQSLTSSCALESQNTKNRSLFLVRGCDCDEFGVSEEDQEFVKVLRESQPYISVHRGRVFLLLLSAEIISSPYLDPILKDIAFLHHLGIRFVLVPGTHVQIDKLLNERGNQPKYVGSYRITDDESLAAAMEAAGGIRLMIEAKLSPGPSICNIRRHGDSSRWHEVGVSVASGNFLAAKRRGVVNGIDFGSTGEVKKVDASRMRERLDGGCVVVLTNLGYSSSGEVLNCNTYEVATACALAIGADKLICLIDGPILDENGRLIRFLPLHEADMLIRKRAEQSETAANYVKAVDEEGFNSFEHYNFNGTIKSPPIGCFTEWNNATFHNGIGFENGNGLESGEQGFAIGGQERLSRMNGYLSELAAAAFVCRGGVQRVHLLDGTISGVLLLELFKRDGMGTMVASDLYEGTRMAEAKDISGIKQIIQPLQASGILVKRNHEELLQSLDSFVVVEREGQIIACAALFPYFEEKCGEVACIAVSPDCRGQGQGDKLLDYMEKKASSLGLDMIFLLTTRAADWFVRRGFSECSIDYVPERKRKMINLSRNSKYYMKKLLPNKSGITVLGKVASN
;
A
#
# COMPACT_ATOMS: atom_id res chain seq x y z
N MET A 1 39.18 17.94 -71.22
CA MET A 1 39.59 16.76 -70.44
C MET A 1 38.30 16.25 -69.78
N ALA A 2 37.64 15.19 -70.25
CA ALA A 2 38.08 13.79 -70.44
C ALA A 2 38.25 13.07 -69.07
N ALA A 3 37.59 11.94 -68.76
CA ALA A 3 36.64 11.15 -69.58
C ALA A 3 35.65 10.27 -68.77
N SER A 4 34.86 9.46 -69.50
CA SER A 4 33.82 8.47 -69.13
C SER A 4 34.38 7.21 -68.40
N THR A 5 33.64 6.22 -67.85
CA THR A 5 32.24 5.70 -67.94
C THR A 5 31.97 4.76 -66.71
N SER A 6 30.90 3.97 -66.41
CA SER A 6 29.60 3.55 -67.02
C SER A 6 28.61 2.96 -65.95
N LYS A 7 27.61 2.16 -66.38
CA LYS A 7 26.70 1.19 -65.70
C LYS A 7 26.50 -0.01 -66.69
N PRO A 8 25.74 -1.10 -66.41
CA PRO A 8 25.40 -1.89 -65.19
C PRO A 8 25.96 -3.35 -65.39
N PRO A 9 25.27 -4.53 -65.29
CA PRO A 9 24.11 -5.02 -64.51
C PRO A 9 24.25 -6.42 -63.80
N LEU A 10 23.21 -6.77 -63.04
CA LEU A 10 22.61 -8.11 -62.69
C LEU A 10 23.28 -9.45 -63.07
N SER A 11 23.24 -10.41 -62.13
CA SER A 11 23.09 -11.86 -62.39
C SER A 11 22.54 -12.63 -61.17
N MET A 12 21.61 -13.57 -61.39
CA MET A 12 21.16 -14.55 -60.38
C MET A 12 21.99 -15.84 -60.44
N ARG A 13 22.13 -16.55 -59.32
CA ARG A 13 22.16 -18.04 -59.31
C ARG A 13 21.36 -18.62 -58.16
N ARG A 14 20.67 -19.74 -58.43
CA ARG A 14 20.00 -20.61 -57.44
C ARG A 14 20.89 -21.82 -57.17
N HIS A 15 20.99 -22.24 -55.92
CA HIS A 15 21.04 -23.65 -55.44
C HIS A 15 20.70 -23.57 -53.93
N GLY A 16 19.82 -24.38 -53.34
CA GLY A 16 18.95 -25.40 -53.94
C GLY A 16 19.52 -26.81 -53.85
N GLU A 17 19.47 -27.40 -52.65
CA GLU A 17 19.19 -28.83 -52.46
C GLU A 17 18.80 -29.13 -51.00
N SER A 18 18.08 -30.23 -50.80
CA SER A 18 17.55 -30.69 -49.52
C SER A 18 18.00 -32.13 -49.24
N CYS A 19 18.36 -32.46 -48.00
CA CYS A 19 18.54 -33.85 -47.59
C CYS A 19 17.98 -34.11 -46.20
N LEU A 20 17.17 -35.18 -46.10
CA LEU A 20 16.71 -35.74 -44.85
C LEU A 20 17.74 -36.74 -44.30
N SER A 21 17.78 -36.88 -42.98
CA SER A 21 17.44 -38.15 -42.27
C SER A 21 18.35 -38.48 -41.08
N ARG A 22 17.81 -39.34 -40.19
CA ARG A 22 18.51 -40.16 -39.18
C ARG A 22 19.29 -39.42 -38.09
N GLY A 23 18.72 -39.40 -36.89
CA GLY A 23 19.53 -39.47 -35.67
C GLY A 23 19.89 -40.93 -35.34
N PRO A 24 20.82 -41.15 -34.40
CA PRO A 24 20.85 -42.38 -33.61
C PRO A 24 20.76 -42.11 -32.10
N THR A 25 20.17 -43.04 -31.37
CA THR A 25 20.27 -43.13 -29.91
C THR A 25 21.63 -43.69 -29.49
N SER A 26 22.25 -43.13 -28.45
CA SER A 26 23.12 -43.92 -27.55
C SER A 26 23.05 -43.36 -26.13
N GLN A 27 23.07 -44.27 -25.16
CA GLN A 27 23.40 -43.95 -23.77
C GLN A 27 24.91 -43.69 -23.67
N HIS A 28 25.34 -42.90 -22.66
CA HIS A 28 26.55 -43.16 -21.88
C HIS A 28 26.56 -42.31 -20.60
N ASN A 29 26.62 -42.96 -19.44
CA ASN A 29 26.99 -42.32 -18.18
C ASN A 29 28.50 -42.05 -18.15
N PHE A 30 28.94 -40.89 -17.68
CA PHE A 30 30.25 -40.76 -17.02
C PHE A 30 30.27 -39.61 -16.01
N ASN A 31 30.90 -39.85 -14.85
CA ASN A 31 31.10 -38.83 -13.81
C ASN A 31 32.21 -37.84 -14.21
N ALA A 32 32.03 -36.56 -13.91
CA ALA A 32 33.05 -35.52 -14.07
C ALA A 32 33.11 -34.62 -12.83
N THR A 33 33.97 -34.97 -11.87
CA THR A 33 34.31 -34.12 -10.71
C THR A 33 35.18 -32.94 -11.16
N PHE A 34 34.68 -31.70 -11.04
CA PHE A 34 35.48 -30.51 -11.29
C PHE A 34 36.42 -30.18 -10.11
N ARG A 35 37.72 -30.11 -10.38
CA ARG A 35 38.71 -29.48 -9.49
C ARG A 35 38.87 -28.02 -9.87
N VAL A 36 38.91 -27.12 -8.89
CA VAL A 36 39.33 -25.73 -9.06
C VAL A 36 40.82 -25.60 -8.71
N PRO A 37 41.66 -24.99 -9.56
CA PRO A 37 43.06 -24.74 -9.22
C PRO A 37 43.20 -23.48 -8.36
N ILE A 38 43.81 -23.61 -7.19
CA ILE A 38 44.18 -22.48 -6.32
C ILE A 38 45.48 -21.87 -6.85
N GLN A 39 45.51 -20.55 -7.08
CA GLN A 39 46.74 -19.82 -7.41
C GLN A 39 47.53 -19.50 -6.14
N SER A 40 48.87 -19.60 -6.24
CA SER A 40 49.79 -19.47 -5.11
C SER A 40 50.10 -18.01 -4.76
N LEU A 41 49.80 -17.61 -3.52
CA LEU A 41 50.36 -16.40 -2.91
C LEU A 41 51.61 -16.78 -2.11
N THR A 42 52.79 -16.43 -2.64
CA THR A 42 54.07 -16.58 -1.94
C THR A 42 54.38 -15.35 -1.10
N SER A 43 54.40 -15.51 0.22
CA SER A 43 54.70 -14.44 1.19
C SER A 43 56.20 -14.08 1.22
N SER A 44 56.53 -12.80 1.04
CA SER A 44 57.86 -12.26 1.34
C SER A 44 57.86 -11.52 2.68
N CYS A 45 58.34 -12.17 3.75
CA CYS A 45 58.55 -11.51 5.04
C CYS A 45 59.75 -10.55 4.98
N ALA A 46 59.55 -9.32 5.42
CA ALA A 46 60.63 -8.42 5.83
C ALA A 46 60.64 -8.32 7.36
N LEU A 47 61.81 -8.44 7.98
CA LEU A 47 61.98 -8.34 9.43
C LEU A 47 62.45 -6.92 9.79
N GLU A 48 61.72 -6.22 10.65
CA GLU A 48 62.28 -5.18 11.51
C GLU A 48 61.85 -5.42 12.97
N SER A 49 62.72 -5.07 13.91
CA SER A 49 62.61 -5.52 15.31
C SER A 49 63.07 -4.42 16.27
N GLN A 50 62.14 -3.86 17.06
CA GLN A 50 62.45 -3.06 18.26
C GLN A 50 61.54 -3.40 19.46
N ASN A 51 61.80 -4.56 20.06
CA ASN A 51 61.98 -4.75 21.51
C ASN A 51 61.29 -3.77 22.50
N THR A 52 60.31 -4.25 23.30
CA THR A 52 60.43 -4.24 24.78
C THR A 52 59.32 -5.03 25.53
N LYS A 53 59.75 -5.83 26.52
CA LYS A 53 59.14 -6.21 27.83
C LYS A 53 57.60 -5.95 27.98
N ASN A 54 56.75 -6.90 28.38
CA ASN A 54 56.91 -7.76 29.57
C ASN A 54 55.89 -8.94 29.64
N ARG A 55 56.20 -9.92 30.50
CA ARG A 55 55.37 -11.04 31.06
C ARG A 55 53.83 -10.96 30.83
N SER A 56 53.15 -11.88 30.14
CA SER A 56 53.03 -13.35 30.23
C SER A 56 51.86 -13.86 31.10
N LEU A 57 50.87 -14.51 30.47
CA LEU A 57 50.20 -15.69 31.01
C LEU A 57 49.86 -16.63 29.84
N PHE A 58 50.10 -17.94 30.00
CA PHE A 58 49.69 -18.94 29.02
C PHE A 58 48.18 -19.19 29.15
N LEU A 59 47.42 -18.93 28.08
CA LEU A 59 46.25 -19.74 27.77
C LEU A 59 46.64 -20.72 26.66
N VAL A 60 46.17 -21.96 26.76
CA VAL A 60 46.38 -22.95 25.69
C VAL A 60 45.54 -22.52 24.49
N ARG A 61 46.21 -22.17 23.38
CA ARG A 61 45.57 -22.16 22.08
C ARG A 61 45.12 -23.59 21.77
N GLY A 62 43.80 -23.82 21.87
CA GLY A 62 43.17 -24.76 20.95
C GLY A 62 43.39 -24.28 19.52
N CYS A 63 43.08 -25.11 18.53
CA CYS A 63 43.03 -24.61 17.17
C CYS A 63 42.02 -23.47 17.11
N ASP A 64 42.48 -22.30 16.63
CA ASP A 64 41.58 -21.21 16.23
C ASP A 64 40.81 -21.72 15.00
N CYS A 65 39.73 -22.46 15.26
CA CYS A 65 38.72 -22.78 14.25
C CYS A 65 38.06 -21.46 13.89
N ASP A 66 38.23 -20.98 12.66
CA ASP A 66 37.57 -19.77 12.19
C ASP A 66 36.05 -19.90 12.38
N GLU A 67 35.50 -19.23 13.39
CA GLU A 67 34.05 -19.09 13.53
C GLU A 67 33.58 -18.19 12.38
N PHE A 68 33.07 -18.82 11.31
CA PHE A 68 32.39 -18.16 10.21
C PHE A 68 31.05 -17.57 10.69
N GLY A 69 31.15 -16.54 11.53
CA GLY A 69 30.03 -15.73 12.00
C GLY A 69 29.41 -14.97 10.85
N VAL A 70 28.11 -15.18 10.65
CA VAL A 70 27.28 -14.40 9.71
C VAL A 70 27.31 -12.94 10.17
N SER A 71 27.68 -11.99 9.30
CA SER A 71 27.89 -10.60 9.70
C SER A 71 26.60 -9.93 10.18
N GLU A 72 26.70 -8.82 10.92
CA GLU A 72 25.50 -8.06 11.32
C GLU A 72 24.71 -7.55 10.12
N GLU A 73 25.38 -7.21 9.00
CA GLU A 73 24.76 -6.83 7.73
C GLU A 73 24.00 -8.01 7.09
N ASP A 74 24.61 -9.20 7.05
CA ASP A 74 23.96 -10.43 6.56
C ASP A 74 22.75 -10.81 7.43
N GLN A 75 22.87 -10.67 8.75
CA GLN A 75 21.78 -10.96 9.70
C GLN A 75 20.60 -10.00 9.51
N GLU A 76 20.85 -8.70 9.36
CA GLU A 76 19.81 -7.70 9.11
C GLU A 76 19.20 -7.86 7.70
N PHE A 77 20.00 -8.19 6.68
CA PHE A 77 19.49 -8.53 5.35
C PHE A 77 18.54 -9.74 5.38
N VAL A 78 18.95 -10.83 6.04
CA VAL A 78 18.13 -12.04 6.20
C VAL A 78 16.87 -11.75 7.03
N LYS A 79 16.94 -10.85 8.02
CA LYS A 79 15.79 -10.38 8.79
C LYS A 79 14.81 -9.58 7.93
N VAL A 80 15.27 -8.55 7.21
CA VAL A 80 14.44 -7.74 6.30
C VAL A 80 13.80 -8.59 5.20
N LEU A 81 14.52 -9.58 4.65
CA LEU A 81 13.98 -10.49 3.65
C LEU A 81 12.89 -11.43 4.22
N ARG A 82 12.99 -11.83 5.49
CA ARG A 82 11.96 -12.61 6.20
C ARG A 82 10.76 -11.74 6.60
N GLU A 83 10.99 -10.50 7.04
CA GLU A 83 9.94 -9.56 7.43
C GLU A 83 9.10 -9.09 6.22
N SER A 84 9.70 -9.02 5.02
CA SER A 84 9.01 -8.66 3.77
C SER A 84 8.30 -9.84 3.08
N GLN A 85 8.69 -11.10 3.35
CA GLN A 85 8.13 -12.29 2.69
C GLN A 85 6.57 -12.40 2.76
N PRO A 86 5.89 -12.09 3.87
CA PRO A 86 4.42 -12.15 3.93
C PRO A 86 3.77 -11.16 2.96
N TYR A 87 4.28 -9.93 2.90
CA TYR A 87 3.79 -8.87 2.01
C TYR A 87 3.96 -9.24 0.53
N ILE A 88 5.10 -9.87 0.16
CA ILE A 88 5.30 -10.41 -1.20
C ILE A 88 4.17 -11.40 -1.56
N SER A 89 3.76 -12.26 -0.62
CA SER A 89 2.67 -13.22 -0.85
C SER A 89 1.28 -12.59 -0.91
N VAL A 90 1.07 -11.41 -0.31
CA VAL A 90 -0.20 -10.67 -0.34
C VAL A 90 -0.36 -9.88 -1.64
N HIS A 91 0.73 -9.24 -2.10
CA HIS A 91 0.73 -8.38 -3.29
C HIS A 91 0.87 -9.14 -4.62
N ARG A 92 1.33 -10.40 -4.60
CA ARG A 92 1.51 -11.21 -5.82
C ARG A 92 0.16 -11.46 -6.53
N GLY A 93 0.11 -11.15 -7.83
CA GLY A 93 -1.08 -11.25 -8.67
C GLY A 93 -2.06 -10.08 -8.56
N ARG A 94 -1.83 -9.14 -7.64
CA ARG A 94 -2.66 -7.95 -7.43
C ARG A 94 -2.44 -6.91 -8.53
N VAL A 95 -3.49 -6.15 -8.84
CA VAL A 95 -3.47 -5.06 -9.82
C VAL A 95 -3.34 -3.73 -9.08
N PHE A 96 -2.19 -3.08 -9.20
CA PHE A 96 -1.93 -1.75 -8.66
C PHE A 96 -1.97 -0.72 -9.80
N LEU A 97 -2.76 0.34 -9.64
CA LEU A 97 -2.72 1.51 -10.53
C LEU A 97 -1.82 2.57 -9.91
N LEU A 98 -0.81 3.04 -10.65
CA LEU A 98 0.09 4.11 -10.24
C LEU A 98 -0.23 5.38 -11.05
N LEU A 99 -0.75 6.39 -10.36
CA LEU A 99 -0.87 7.75 -10.86
C LEU A 99 0.44 8.47 -10.57
N LEU A 100 1.17 8.88 -11.61
CA LEU A 100 2.44 9.59 -11.50
C LEU A 100 2.22 11.08 -11.76
N SER A 101 2.54 11.97 -10.83
CA SER A 101 2.44 13.42 -11.08
C SER A 101 3.40 13.87 -12.18
N ALA A 102 3.04 14.91 -12.94
CA ALA A 102 3.89 15.39 -14.03
C ALA A 102 5.18 16.06 -13.51
N GLU A 103 5.14 16.54 -12.27
CA GLU A 103 6.27 17.03 -11.46
C GLU A 103 7.28 15.90 -11.26
N ILE A 104 6.84 14.73 -10.78
CA ILE A 104 7.68 13.54 -10.64
C ILE A 104 8.19 13.06 -12.00
N ILE A 105 7.37 13.09 -13.06
CA ILE A 105 7.79 12.71 -14.42
C ILE A 105 8.82 13.70 -15.00
N SER A 106 8.77 14.97 -14.63
CA SER A 106 9.76 15.99 -15.03
C SER A 106 11.02 15.98 -14.14
N SER A 107 11.08 15.12 -13.13
CA SER A 107 12.13 15.08 -12.11
C SER A 107 13.16 13.95 -12.36
N PRO A 108 14.36 14.02 -11.75
CA PRO A 108 15.30 12.90 -11.75
C PRO A 108 14.82 11.69 -10.94
N TYR A 109 13.75 11.82 -10.13
CA TYR A 109 13.25 10.75 -9.26
C TYR A 109 12.46 9.66 -9.99
N LEU A 110 12.02 9.92 -11.24
CA LEU A 110 11.33 8.92 -12.05
C LEU A 110 12.20 7.69 -12.36
N ASP A 111 13.50 7.88 -12.59
CA ASP A 111 14.42 6.77 -12.93
C ASP A 111 14.56 5.72 -11.82
N PRO A 112 14.71 6.10 -10.53
CA PRO A 112 14.51 5.20 -9.39
C PRO A 112 13.12 4.54 -9.35
N ILE A 113 12.04 5.32 -9.46
CA ILE A 113 10.65 4.81 -9.38
C ILE A 113 10.38 3.73 -10.43
N LEU A 114 10.83 3.91 -11.69
CA LEU A 114 10.66 2.92 -12.75
C LEU A 114 11.47 1.63 -12.48
N LYS A 115 12.60 1.70 -11.76
CA LYS A 115 13.35 0.50 -11.33
C LYS A 115 12.62 -0.24 -10.21
N ASP A 116 12.04 0.48 -9.25
CA ASP A 116 11.20 -0.11 -8.20
C ASP A 116 9.98 -0.80 -8.80
N ILE A 117 9.28 -0.17 -9.75
CA ILE A 117 8.17 -0.75 -10.52
C ILE A 117 8.63 -2.01 -11.26
N ALA A 118 9.78 -1.97 -11.94
CA ALA A 118 10.33 -3.14 -12.64
C ALA A 118 10.65 -4.30 -11.67
N PHE A 119 11.19 -4.01 -10.49
CA PHE A 119 11.46 -5.03 -9.46
C PHE A 119 10.16 -5.62 -8.90
N LEU A 120 9.20 -4.79 -8.51
CA LEU A 120 7.88 -5.18 -8.01
C LEU A 120 7.11 -6.02 -9.04
N HIS A 121 7.25 -5.72 -10.34
CA HIS A 121 6.64 -6.50 -11.43
C HIS A 121 7.20 -7.93 -11.47
N HIS A 122 8.51 -8.11 -11.26
CA HIS A 122 9.13 -9.44 -11.20
C HIS A 122 8.73 -10.24 -9.94
N LEU A 123 8.32 -9.58 -8.85
CA LEU A 123 7.67 -10.24 -7.70
C LEU A 123 6.22 -10.70 -8.02
N GLY A 124 5.67 -10.28 -9.16
CA GLY A 124 4.37 -10.69 -9.69
C GLY A 124 3.24 -9.68 -9.45
N ILE A 125 3.55 -8.42 -9.13
CA ILE A 125 2.55 -7.34 -9.06
C ILE A 125 2.24 -6.86 -10.48
N ARG A 126 0.96 -6.67 -10.79
CA ARG A 126 0.47 -6.22 -12.10
C ARG A 126 0.26 -4.71 -12.06
N PHE A 127 0.89 -3.98 -12.98
CA PHE A 127 0.87 -2.50 -12.95
C PHE A 127 0.11 -1.88 -14.12
N VAL A 128 -0.75 -0.92 -13.79
CA VAL A 128 -1.24 0.11 -14.72
C VAL A 128 -0.58 1.43 -14.34
N LEU A 129 0.12 2.08 -15.27
CA LEU A 129 0.75 3.38 -15.07
C LEU A 129 -0.06 4.46 -15.78
N VAL A 130 -0.47 5.49 -15.05
CA VAL A 130 -1.14 6.68 -15.60
C VAL A 130 -0.24 7.90 -15.37
N PRO A 131 0.50 8.35 -16.40
CA PRO A 131 1.40 9.49 -16.28
C PRO A 131 0.68 10.83 -16.47
N GLY A 132 0.91 11.76 -15.54
CA GLY A 132 0.59 13.17 -15.72
C GLY A 132 1.44 13.84 -16.80
N THR A 133 0.84 14.78 -17.53
CA THR A 133 1.45 15.40 -18.72
C THR A 133 1.45 16.93 -18.68
N HIS A 134 0.80 17.57 -17.69
CA HIS A 134 0.51 19.01 -17.70
C HIS A 134 1.76 19.90 -17.66
N VAL A 135 2.80 19.52 -16.92
CA VAL A 135 4.09 20.22 -16.87
C VAL A 135 4.76 20.23 -18.26
N GLN A 136 4.73 19.11 -18.97
CA GLN A 136 5.36 18.96 -20.27
C GLN A 136 4.55 19.68 -21.37
N ILE A 137 3.21 19.66 -21.28
CA ILE A 137 2.34 20.43 -22.17
C ILE A 137 2.53 21.94 -21.97
N ASP A 138 2.55 22.42 -20.72
CA ASP A 138 2.79 23.84 -20.42
C ASP A 138 4.18 24.27 -20.88
N LYS A 139 5.20 23.41 -20.73
CA LYS A 139 6.53 23.66 -21.27
C LYS A 139 6.52 23.80 -22.80
N LEU A 140 5.98 22.81 -23.53
CA LEU A 140 5.92 22.83 -24.99
C LEU A 140 5.13 24.03 -25.54
N LEU A 141 4.04 24.42 -24.88
CA LEU A 141 3.28 25.62 -25.25
C LEU A 141 4.13 26.89 -25.09
N ASN A 142 4.81 27.06 -23.94
CA ASN A 142 5.69 28.21 -23.72
C ASN A 142 6.87 28.24 -24.71
N GLU A 143 7.47 27.08 -25.04
CA GLU A 143 8.54 26.98 -26.05
C GLU A 143 8.06 27.36 -27.47
N ARG A 144 6.77 27.16 -27.77
CA ARG A 144 6.10 27.63 -29.00
C ARG A 144 5.59 29.08 -28.91
N GLY A 145 5.79 29.78 -27.79
CA GLY A 145 5.30 31.14 -27.55
C GLY A 145 3.81 31.25 -27.16
N ASN A 146 3.13 30.13 -26.96
CA ASN A 146 1.72 30.06 -26.55
C ASN A 146 1.58 30.01 -25.01
N GLN A 147 0.50 30.59 -24.48
CA GLN A 147 0.17 30.51 -23.05
C GLN A 147 -0.90 29.45 -22.78
N PRO A 148 -0.72 28.58 -21.76
CA PRO A 148 -1.67 27.51 -21.46
C PRO A 148 -2.93 28.05 -20.79
N LYS A 149 -4.09 27.72 -21.38
CA LYS A 149 -5.41 28.22 -20.96
C LYS A 149 -6.12 27.19 -20.08
N TYR A 150 -6.65 27.61 -18.94
CA TYR A 150 -7.40 26.79 -18.00
C TYR A 150 -8.68 27.51 -17.54
N VAL A 151 -9.75 26.76 -17.29
CA VAL A 151 -11.00 27.23 -16.69
C VAL A 151 -11.48 26.20 -15.69
N GLY A 152 -11.52 26.58 -14.41
CA GLY A 152 -11.77 25.66 -13.31
C GLY A 152 -10.79 24.49 -13.33
N SER A 153 -11.31 23.27 -13.39
CA SER A 153 -10.57 22.01 -13.39
C SER A 153 -10.09 21.50 -14.76
N TYR A 154 -10.28 22.29 -15.83
CA TYR A 154 -10.00 21.83 -17.20
C TYR A 154 -9.11 22.82 -17.96
N ARG A 155 -8.09 22.27 -18.64
CA ARG A 155 -7.41 22.96 -19.74
C ARG A 155 -8.42 23.21 -20.88
N ILE A 156 -8.36 24.38 -21.52
CA ILE A 156 -8.97 24.58 -22.84
C ILE A 156 -7.96 24.07 -23.87
N THR A 157 -8.32 23.03 -24.62
CA THR A 157 -7.41 22.38 -25.57
C THR A 157 -7.73 22.83 -26.99
N ASP A 158 -7.15 23.96 -27.40
CA ASP A 158 -7.05 24.36 -28.81
C ASP A 158 -6.06 23.46 -29.58
N ASP A 159 -5.97 23.62 -30.91
CA ASP A 159 -5.20 22.70 -31.76
C ASP A 159 -3.70 22.67 -31.44
N GLU A 160 -3.12 23.81 -31.05
CA GLU A 160 -1.73 23.87 -30.55
C GLU A 160 -1.57 23.15 -29.21
N SER A 161 -2.52 23.33 -28.29
CA SER A 161 -2.56 22.59 -27.02
C SER A 161 -2.77 21.08 -27.22
N LEU A 162 -3.53 20.67 -28.24
CA LEU A 162 -3.71 19.26 -28.61
C LEU A 162 -2.41 18.69 -29.20
N ALA A 163 -1.74 19.42 -30.10
CA ALA A 163 -0.46 19.02 -30.64
C ALA A 163 0.61 18.89 -29.55
N ALA A 164 0.66 19.81 -28.59
CA ALA A 164 1.52 19.73 -27.42
C ALA A 164 1.14 18.55 -26.48
N ALA A 165 -0.15 18.26 -26.30
CA ALA A 165 -0.62 17.08 -25.54
C ALA A 165 -0.23 15.75 -26.20
N MET A 166 -0.35 15.66 -27.52
CA MET A 166 0.06 14.49 -28.30
C MET A 166 1.57 14.26 -28.23
N GLU A 167 2.37 15.33 -28.36
CA GLU A 167 3.84 15.27 -28.25
C GLU A 167 4.28 14.89 -26.82
N ALA A 168 3.74 15.54 -25.80
CA ALA A 168 4.05 15.26 -24.40
C ALA A 168 3.71 13.82 -24.00
N ALA A 169 2.46 13.37 -24.24
CA ALA A 169 2.02 12.03 -23.89
C ALA A 169 2.79 10.94 -24.67
N GLY A 170 3.10 11.19 -25.95
CA GLY A 170 3.92 10.30 -26.78
C GLY A 170 5.35 10.19 -26.26
N GLY A 171 6.01 11.32 -25.99
CA GLY A 171 7.38 11.36 -25.47
C GLY A 171 7.52 10.71 -24.09
N ILE A 172 6.60 10.99 -23.17
CA ILE A 172 6.57 10.38 -21.84
C ILE A 172 6.37 8.86 -21.95
N ARG A 173 5.44 8.41 -22.81
CA ARG A 173 5.21 6.98 -23.06
C ARG A 173 6.47 6.28 -23.60
N LEU A 174 7.10 6.81 -24.65
CA LEU A 174 8.33 6.22 -25.21
C LEU A 174 9.47 6.15 -24.18
N MET A 175 9.59 7.18 -23.34
CA MET A 175 10.58 7.22 -22.27
C MET A 175 10.31 6.12 -21.21
N ILE A 176 9.07 5.93 -20.78
CA ILE A 176 8.70 4.87 -19.83
C ILE A 176 8.95 3.47 -20.45
N GLU A 177 8.54 3.26 -21.70
CA GLU A 177 8.82 2.01 -22.46
C GLU A 177 10.34 1.72 -22.52
N ALA A 178 11.15 2.72 -22.88
CA ALA A 178 12.60 2.58 -22.99
C ALA A 178 13.31 2.36 -21.63
N LYS A 179 12.78 2.91 -20.53
CA LYS A 179 13.35 2.77 -19.18
C LYS A 179 13.01 1.43 -18.52
N LEU A 180 11.86 0.84 -18.84
CA LEU A 180 11.44 -0.47 -18.33
C LEU A 180 12.00 -1.65 -19.16
N SER A 181 12.25 -1.45 -20.46
CA SER A 181 12.77 -2.46 -21.40
C SER A 181 14.05 -3.22 -20.99
N PRO A 182 15.03 -2.64 -20.26
CA PRO A 182 16.24 -3.36 -19.86
C PRO A 182 16.00 -4.43 -18.79
N GLY A 183 14.96 -4.29 -17.98
CA GLY A 183 14.72 -5.10 -16.79
C GLY A 183 15.65 -4.78 -15.61
N PRO A 184 15.51 -5.50 -14.49
CA PRO A 184 16.43 -5.39 -13.36
C PRO A 184 17.82 -5.91 -13.73
N SER A 185 18.87 -5.22 -13.24
CA SER A 185 20.28 -5.55 -13.48
C SER A 185 20.75 -6.79 -12.70
N ILE A 186 20.16 -7.95 -12.98
CA ILE A 186 20.54 -9.23 -12.36
C ILE A 186 21.96 -9.61 -12.82
N CYS A 187 22.80 -10.01 -11.85
CA CYS A 187 24.26 -10.04 -11.94
C CYS A 187 24.83 -10.87 -13.10
N ASN A 188 25.68 -10.26 -13.94
CA ASN A 188 26.81 -10.84 -14.69
C ASN A 188 26.68 -12.23 -15.38
N ILE A 189 25.46 -12.70 -15.68
CA ILE A 189 25.26 -13.90 -16.51
C ILE A 189 25.74 -13.57 -17.94
N ARG A 190 26.91 -14.11 -18.32
CA ARG A 190 27.44 -14.03 -19.68
C ARG A 190 26.51 -14.78 -20.64
N ARG A 191 25.64 -14.04 -21.32
CA ARG A 191 24.66 -14.57 -22.30
C ARG A 191 25.37 -15.06 -23.57
N HIS A 192 25.90 -16.27 -23.53
CA HIS A 192 26.34 -16.99 -24.72
C HIS A 192 25.18 -17.81 -25.31
N GLY A 193 24.77 -17.47 -26.54
CA GLY A 193 24.31 -18.48 -27.49
C GLY A 193 22.81 -18.76 -27.64
N ASP A 194 21.91 -18.12 -26.88
CA ASP A 194 20.47 -18.12 -27.22
C ASP A 194 20.01 -16.70 -27.58
N SER A 195 19.30 -16.59 -28.70
CA SER A 195 18.73 -15.35 -29.26
C SER A 195 17.25 -15.50 -29.60
N SER A 196 16.61 -16.60 -29.18
CA SER A 196 15.20 -16.92 -29.47
C SER A 196 14.21 -16.00 -28.75
N ARG A 197 14.64 -15.30 -27.69
CA ARG A 197 13.80 -14.42 -26.87
C ARG A 197 14.46 -13.05 -26.66
N TRP A 198 13.99 -12.07 -27.43
CA TRP A 198 14.27 -10.67 -27.17
C TRP A 198 13.66 -10.28 -25.81
N HIS A 199 14.43 -9.61 -24.95
CA HIS A 199 14.00 -9.14 -23.62
C HIS A 199 13.48 -10.23 -22.64
N GLU A 200 14.07 -11.42 -22.58
CA GLU A 200 13.64 -12.48 -21.62
C GLU A 200 13.74 -12.10 -20.12
N VAL A 201 14.46 -11.03 -19.77
CA VAL A 201 14.53 -10.45 -18.40
C VAL A 201 14.01 -9.00 -18.38
N GLY A 202 13.53 -8.48 -19.51
CA GLY A 202 13.00 -7.12 -19.63
C GLY A 202 11.53 -7.04 -19.22
N VAL A 203 11.09 -5.87 -18.75
CA VAL A 203 9.66 -5.65 -18.50
C VAL A 203 8.97 -5.40 -19.85
N SER A 204 8.00 -6.24 -20.20
CA SER A 204 7.12 -5.98 -21.34
C SER A 204 6.19 -4.82 -21.00
N VAL A 205 6.07 -3.84 -21.90
CA VAL A 205 5.19 -2.68 -21.73
C VAL A 205 4.16 -2.64 -22.85
N ALA A 206 2.90 -2.43 -22.50
CA ALA A 206 1.77 -2.36 -23.43
C ALA A 206 1.03 -1.03 -23.29
N SER A 207 0.61 -0.44 -24.41
CA SER A 207 -0.22 0.76 -24.45
C SER A 207 -1.07 0.75 -25.73
N GLY A 208 -2.20 1.46 -25.73
CA GLY A 208 -3.13 1.42 -26.85
C GLY A 208 -4.44 2.16 -26.57
N ASN A 209 -5.42 1.95 -27.44
CA ASN A 209 -6.73 2.61 -27.45
C ASN A 209 -7.69 2.09 -26.35
N PHE A 210 -7.23 2.06 -25.09
CA PHE A 210 -8.04 1.61 -23.95
C PHE A 210 -9.01 2.68 -23.43
N LEU A 211 -8.80 3.95 -23.76
CA LEU A 211 -9.59 5.08 -23.27
C LEU A 211 -10.53 5.62 -24.37
N ALA A 212 -11.84 5.43 -24.18
CA ALA A 212 -12.87 6.09 -24.99
C ALA A 212 -13.34 7.37 -24.30
N ALA A 213 -13.45 8.46 -25.05
CA ALA A 213 -13.81 9.79 -24.55
C ALA A 213 -14.89 10.48 -25.41
N LYS A 214 -15.50 11.52 -24.85
CA LYS A 214 -16.37 12.48 -25.57
C LYS A 214 -15.76 13.88 -25.46
N ARG A 215 -16.00 14.78 -26.43
CA ARG A 215 -15.65 16.20 -26.27
C ARG A 215 -16.47 16.78 -25.11
N ARG A 216 -15.84 17.63 -24.28
CA ARG A 216 -16.55 18.48 -23.29
C ARG A 216 -17.43 19.53 -23.98
N GLY A 217 -16.98 20.05 -25.12
CA GLY A 217 -17.71 21.04 -25.91
C GLY A 217 -17.77 22.40 -25.24
N VAL A 218 -18.92 23.08 -25.38
CA VAL A 218 -19.15 24.42 -24.82
C VAL A 218 -19.90 24.32 -23.51
N VAL A 219 -19.28 24.74 -22.40
CA VAL A 219 -19.88 24.76 -21.05
C VAL A 219 -19.82 26.18 -20.51
N ASN A 220 -20.95 26.70 -20.00
CA ASN A 220 -21.09 28.08 -19.52
C ASN A 220 -20.61 29.15 -20.52
N GLY A 221 -20.80 28.90 -21.83
CA GLY A 221 -20.39 29.79 -22.92
C GLY A 221 -18.90 29.72 -23.29
N ILE A 222 -18.13 28.84 -22.64
CA ILE A 222 -16.69 28.64 -22.88
C ILE A 222 -16.51 27.35 -23.69
N ASP A 223 -15.91 27.45 -24.88
CA ASP A 223 -15.53 26.29 -25.67
C ASP A 223 -14.21 25.70 -25.15
N PHE A 224 -14.22 24.41 -24.80
CA PHE A 224 -13.05 23.67 -24.36
C PHE A 224 -12.31 22.97 -25.52
N GLY A 225 -12.84 23.05 -26.74
CA GLY A 225 -12.22 22.53 -27.96
C GLY A 225 -12.05 21.02 -27.94
N SER A 226 -10.80 20.56 -27.95
CA SER A 226 -10.40 19.15 -27.97
C SER A 226 -10.11 18.58 -26.58
N THR A 227 -10.59 19.23 -25.52
CA THR A 227 -10.64 18.64 -24.17
C THR A 227 -11.70 17.55 -24.10
N GLY A 228 -11.31 16.39 -23.57
CA GLY A 228 -12.14 15.20 -23.47
C GLY A 228 -12.59 14.90 -22.05
N GLU A 229 -13.75 14.25 -21.95
CA GLU A 229 -14.27 13.62 -20.74
C GLU A 229 -14.27 12.10 -20.92
N VAL A 230 -13.90 11.37 -19.88
CA VAL A 230 -13.82 9.91 -19.89
C VAL A 230 -15.21 9.29 -20.08
N LYS A 231 -15.38 8.48 -21.13
CA LYS A 231 -16.63 7.77 -21.42
C LYS A 231 -16.57 6.29 -21.05
N LYS A 232 -15.46 5.60 -21.30
CA LYS A 232 -15.23 4.20 -20.91
C LYS A 232 -13.74 3.86 -20.92
N VAL A 233 -13.31 3.02 -19.98
CA VAL A 233 -12.02 2.33 -20.03
C VAL A 233 -12.23 0.86 -20.41
N ASP A 234 -11.44 0.34 -21.36
CA ASP A 234 -11.46 -1.06 -21.80
C ASP A 234 -10.66 -1.96 -20.85
N ALA A 235 -11.20 -2.15 -19.64
CA ALA A 235 -10.61 -3.00 -18.61
C ALA A 235 -10.41 -4.45 -19.08
N SER A 236 -11.23 -4.95 -20.00
CA SER A 236 -11.07 -6.26 -20.67
C SER A 236 -9.73 -6.37 -21.39
N ARG A 237 -9.46 -5.51 -22.37
CA ARG A 237 -8.21 -5.54 -23.15
C ARG A 237 -7.00 -5.09 -22.36
N MET A 238 -7.18 -4.37 -21.25
CA MET A 238 -6.10 -4.10 -20.29
C MET A 238 -5.76 -5.34 -19.45
N ARG A 239 -6.75 -6.07 -18.92
CA ARG A 239 -6.54 -7.33 -18.17
C ARG A 239 -5.82 -8.37 -19.01
N GLU A 240 -6.19 -8.57 -20.28
CA GLU A 240 -5.44 -9.43 -21.23
C GLU A 240 -3.92 -9.17 -21.24
N ARG A 241 -3.50 -7.90 -21.10
CA ARG A 241 -2.07 -7.52 -21.10
C ARG A 241 -1.42 -7.75 -19.74
N LEU A 242 -2.13 -7.46 -18.64
CA LEU A 242 -1.67 -7.76 -17.29
C LEU A 242 -1.56 -9.28 -17.03
N ASP A 243 -2.48 -10.07 -17.57
CA ASP A 243 -2.44 -11.54 -17.56
C ASP A 243 -1.29 -12.08 -18.43
N GLY A 244 -1.01 -11.41 -19.55
CA GLY A 244 0.16 -11.68 -20.41
C GLY A 244 1.51 -11.23 -19.84
N GLY A 245 1.57 -10.66 -18.63
CA GLY A 245 2.81 -10.20 -18.01
C GLY A 245 3.37 -8.90 -18.56
N CYS A 246 2.52 -8.03 -19.12
CA CYS A 246 2.87 -6.65 -19.48
C CYS A 246 2.51 -5.66 -18.36
N VAL A 247 3.35 -4.66 -18.15
CA VAL A 247 2.95 -3.39 -17.51
C VAL A 247 2.14 -2.58 -18.52
N VAL A 248 0.98 -2.04 -18.13
CA VAL A 248 0.13 -1.25 -19.04
C VAL A 248 0.35 0.24 -18.80
N VAL A 249 0.65 1.02 -19.83
CA VAL A 249 0.73 2.49 -19.78
C VAL A 249 -0.51 3.09 -20.42
N LEU A 250 -1.30 3.82 -19.63
CA LEU A 250 -2.52 4.50 -20.04
C LEU A 250 -2.32 6.02 -19.99
N THR A 251 -2.11 6.64 -21.14
CA THR A 251 -1.96 8.10 -21.25
C THR A 251 -3.28 8.84 -21.06
N ASN A 252 -3.23 10.15 -20.82
CA ASN A 252 -4.42 11.00 -20.67
C ASN A 252 -5.13 11.32 -22.01
N LEU A 253 -4.77 10.65 -23.11
CA LEU A 253 -5.36 10.86 -24.44
C LEU A 253 -6.49 9.85 -24.69
N GLY A 254 -7.72 10.34 -24.77
CA GLY A 254 -8.90 9.55 -25.09
C GLY A 254 -9.26 9.63 -26.57
N TYR A 255 -9.98 8.62 -27.07
CA TYR A 255 -10.42 8.54 -28.47
C TYR A 255 -11.93 8.70 -28.59
N SER A 256 -12.40 9.53 -29.52
CA SER A 256 -13.83 9.69 -29.82
C SER A 256 -14.33 8.59 -30.76
N SER A 257 -15.66 8.41 -30.85
CA SER A 257 -16.27 7.51 -31.85
C SER A 257 -16.05 7.95 -33.30
N SER A 258 -15.64 9.21 -33.53
CA SER A 258 -15.23 9.76 -34.81
C SER A 258 -13.75 9.50 -35.14
N GLY A 259 -12.99 8.95 -34.20
CA GLY A 259 -11.54 8.74 -34.31
C GLY A 259 -10.69 9.96 -33.94
N GLU A 260 -11.27 10.99 -33.34
CA GLU A 260 -10.54 12.18 -32.86
C GLU A 260 -9.76 11.85 -31.58
N VAL A 261 -8.62 12.51 -31.38
CA VAL A 261 -7.85 12.47 -30.14
C VAL A 261 -8.30 13.61 -29.23
N LEU A 262 -8.58 13.31 -27.96
CA LEU A 262 -9.07 14.26 -26.97
C LEU A 262 -8.19 14.25 -25.72
N ASN A 263 -7.81 15.44 -25.27
CA ASN A 263 -6.98 15.64 -24.08
C ASN A 263 -7.86 15.56 -22.82
N CYS A 264 -7.80 14.45 -22.08
CA CYS A 264 -8.62 14.20 -20.89
C CYS A 264 -7.85 14.59 -19.61
N ASN A 265 -8.56 14.79 -18.50
CA ASN A 265 -7.90 15.03 -17.22
C ASN A 265 -7.23 13.74 -16.69
N THR A 266 -5.96 13.81 -16.32
CA THR A 266 -5.17 12.66 -15.81
C THR A 266 -5.85 11.97 -14.62
N TYR A 267 -6.44 12.75 -13.71
CA TYR A 267 -7.06 12.22 -12.50
C TYR A 267 -8.39 11.53 -12.80
N GLU A 268 -9.22 12.05 -13.72
CA GLU A 268 -10.40 11.36 -14.24
C GLU A 268 -10.00 10.02 -14.89
N VAL A 269 -8.93 10.00 -15.69
CA VAL A 269 -8.44 8.78 -16.36
C VAL A 269 -7.94 7.76 -15.33
N ALA A 270 -7.19 8.18 -14.32
CA ALA A 270 -6.70 7.31 -13.26
C ALA A 270 -7.82 6.73 -12.39
N THR A 271 -8.75 7.58 -11.94
CA THR A 271 -9.89 7.17 -11.09
C THR A 271 -10.85 6.26 -11.85
N ALA A 272 -11.28 6.64 -13.06
CA ALA A 272 -12.12 5.81 -13.92
C ALA A 272 -11.46 4.46 -14.25
N CYS A 273 -10.15 4.43 -14.50
CA CYS A 273 -9.42 3.20 -14.74
C CYS A 273 -9.31 2.31 -13.49
N ALA A 274 -9.04 2.89 -12.31
CA ALA A 274 -8.93 2.13 -11.06
C ALA A 274 -10.24 1.40 -10.73
N LEU A 275 -11.37 2.08 -10.92
CA LEU A 275 -12.71 1.49 -10.75
C LEU A 275 -13.03 0.47 -11.88
N ALA A 276 -12.79 0.82 -13.15
CA ALA A 276 -13.08 -0.05 -14.28
C ALA A 276 -12.32 -1.39 -14.23
N ILE A 277 -11.05 -1.36 -13.82
CA ILE A 277 -10.21 -2.56 -13.76
C ILE A 277 -10.39 -3.36 -12.47
N GLY A 278 -11.00 -2.77 -11.43
CA GLY A 278 -11.08 -3.34 -10.09
C GLY A 278 -9.70 -3.45 -9.45
N ALA A 279 -8.96 -2.34 -9.38
CA ALA A 279 -7.61 -2.32 -8.82
C ALA A 279 -7.63 -2.66 -7.32
N ASP A 280 -6.67 -3.45 -6.84
CA ASP A 280 -6.52 -3.76 -5.43
C ASP A 280 -5.97 -2.55 -4.64
N LYS A 281 -5.15 -1.72 -5.29
CA LYS A 281 -4.64 -0.45 -4.76
C LYS A 281 -4.52 0.61 -5.87
N LEU A 282 -4.82 1.85 -5.52
CA LEU A 282 -4.33 3.04 -6.24
C LEU A 282 -3.14 3.61 -5.46
N ILE A 283 -2.10 4.06 -6.17
CA ILE A 283 -0.92 4.69 -5.61
C ILE A 283 -0.67 5.99 -6.36
N CYS A 284 -0.81 7.12 -5.67
CA CYS A 284 -0.53 8.46 -6.19
C CYS A 284 0.90 8.84 -5.80
N LEU A 285 1.82 8.91 -6.77
CA LEU A 285 3.18 9.38 -6.58
C LEU A 285 3.25 10.89 -6.86
N ILE A 286 3.48 11.66 -5.80
CA ILE A 286 3.51 13.11 -5.75
C ILE A 286 4.88 13.63 -5.31
N ASP A 287 5.12 14.93 -5.43
CA ASP A 287 6.39 15.56 -5.09
C ASP A 287 6.53 15.97 -3.60
N GLY A 288 5.70 15.44 -2.69
CA GLY A 288 5.80 15.71 -1.26
C GLY A 288 4.79 14.95 -0.38
N PRO A 289 4.84 15.12 0.95
CA PRO A 289 3.98 14.41 1.91
C PRO A 289 2.63 15.11 2.17
N ILE A 290 1.62 14.35 2.62
CA ILE A 290 0.38 14.91 3.17
C ILE A 290 0.58 15.21 4.68
N LEU A 291 0.53 16.49 5.04
CA LEU A 291 0.76 16.95 6.42
C LEU A 291 -0.55 17.34 7.12
N ASP A 292 -0.58 17.25 8.46
CA ASP A 292 -1.62 17.86 9.29
C ASP A 292 -1.36 19.38 9.50
N GLU A 293 -2.25 20.05 10.22
CA GLU A 293 -2.13 21.47 10.57
C GLU A 293 -0.91 21.80 11.44
N ASN A 294 -0.27 20.79 12.02
CA ASN A 294 0.95 20.90 12.82
C ASN A 294 2.23 20.55 12.01
N GLY A 295 2.11 20.35 10.69
CA GLY A 295 3.21 19.98 9.81
C GLY A 295 3.68 18.51 9.92
N ARG A 296 2.85 17.61 10.46
CA ARG A 296 3.17 16.19 10.71
C ARG A 296 2.58 15.30 9.62
N LEU A 297 3.33 14.30 9.16
CA LEU A 297 2.83 13.31 8.20
C LEU A 297 1.58 12.59 8.74
N ILE A 298 0.47 12.67 8.01
CA ILE A 298 -0.71 11.85 8.22
C ILE A 298 -0.42 10.46 7.64
N ARG A 299 -0.20 9.44 8.47
CA ARG A 299 0.11 8.07 7.98
C ARG A 299 -1.11 7.30 7.50
N PHE A 300 -2.22 7.45 8.22
CA PHE A 300 -3.48 6.80 7.92
C PHE A 300 -4.60 7.82 8.04
N LEU A 301 -5.57 7.75 7.13
CA LEU A 301 -6.68 8.68 7.01
C LEU A 301 -7.95 7.88 6.65
N PRO A 302 -8.80 7.53 7.63
CA PRO A 302 -10.12 6.96 7.37
C PRO A 302 -10.89 7.83 6.37
N LEU A 303 -11.71 7.22 5.51
CA LEU A 303 -12.46 7.94 4.47
C LEU A 303 -13.22 9.19 5.00
N HIS A 304 -13.87 9.09 6.16
CA HIS A 304 -14.57 10.23 6.77
C HIS A 304 -13.63 11.37 7.24
N GLU A 305 -12.41 11.05 7.67
CA GLU A 305 -11.37 12.04 7.99
C GLU A 305 -10.76 12.64 6.72
N ALA A 306 -10.64 11.85 5.65
CA ALA A 306 -10.25 12.36 4.33
C ALA A 306 -11.26 13.39 3.82
N ASP A 307 -12.55 13.09 3.92
CA ASP A 307 -13.62 14.01 3.53
C ASP A 307 -13.62 15.31 4.35
N MET A 308 -13.41 15.24 5.67
CA MET A 308 -13.24 16.44 6.51
C MET A 308 -11.99 17.26 6.12
N LEU A 309 -10.86 16.60 5.83
CA LEU A 309 -9.63 17.26 5.39
C LEU A 309 -9.79 17.92 4.01
N ILE A 310 -10.53 17.28 3.10
CA ILE A 310 -10.86 17.80 1.78
C ILE A 310 -11.79 19.01 1.91
N ARG A 311 -12.87 18.97 2.71
CA ARG A 311 -13.72 20.14 3.02
C ARG A 311 -12.88 21.33 3.47
N LYS A 312 -12.05 21.14 4.50
CA LYS A 312 -11.24 22.20 5.11
C LYS A 312 -10.17 22.79 4.16
N ARG A 313 -9.55 21.97 3.31
CA ARG A 313 -8.59 22.45 2.29
C ARG A 313 -9.28 23.09 1.09
N ALA A 314 -10.47 22.63 0.74
CA ALA A 314 -11.31 23.30 -0.23
C ALA A 314 -11.66 24.70 0.29
N GLU A 315 -12.25 24.85 1.49
CA GLU A 315 -12.62 26.15 2.10
C GLU A 315 -11.49 27.19 2.13
N GLN A 316 -10.22 26.76 2.18
CA GLN A 316 -9.02 27.61 2.16
C GLN A 316 -8.56 28.01 0.74
N SER A 317 -9.27 27.57 -0.28
CA SER A 317 -8.99 27.73 -1.70
C SER A 317 -10.25 28.27 -2.41
N GLU A 318 -10.11 29.03 -3.51
CA GLU A 318 -11.27 29.59 -4.22
C GLU A 318 -12.17 28.51 -4.89
N THR A 319 -11.73 27.26 -4.85
CA THR A 319 -12.26 26.10 -5.60
C THR A 319 -13.48 25.42 -4.95
N ALA A 320 -14.05 25.97 -3.87
CA ALA A 320 -14.82 25.20 -2.89
C ALA A 320 -16.35 25.30 -2.91
N ALA A 321 -16.94 26.18 -3.73
CA ALA A 321 -18.39 26.34 -3.80
C ALA A 321 -19.15 25.03 -4.15
N ASN A 322 -18.48 24.08 -4.79
CA ASN A 322 -19.08 22.86 -5.33
C ASN A 322 -18.87 21.61 -4.46
N TYR A 323 -17.84 21.53 -3.60
CA TYR A 323 -17.68 20.37 -2.71
C TYR A 323 -18.71 20.43 -1.58
N VAL A 324 -18.86 21.59 -0.93
CA VAL A 324 -19.68 21.74 0.27
C VAL A 324 -21.15 21.38 -0.03
N LYS A 325 -21.72 21.90 -1.13
CA LYS A 325 -23.07 21.54 -1.58
C LYS A 325 -23.27 20.04 -1.77
N ALA A 326 -22.39 19.41 -2.57
CA ALA A 326 -22.52 18.00 -2.96
C ALA A 326 -22.48 17.00 -1.79
N VAL A 327 -22.05 17.42 -0.59
CA VAL A 327 -22.00 16.57 0.61
C VAL A 327 -22.72 17.22 1.81
N ASP A 328 -23.51 18.28 1.56
CA ASP A 328 -24.54 18.80 2.46
C ASP A 328 -25.95 18.42 1.96
N GLU A 329 -26.10 18.16 0.66
CA GLU A 329 -27.30 17.55 0.06
C GLU A 329 -27.40 16.03 0.38
N GLU A 330 -26.28 15.34 0.66
CA GLU A 330 -26.25 14.02 1.36
C GLU A 330 -26.56 14.17 2.87
N GLY A 331 -27.66 14.85 3.19
CA GLY A 331 -27.96 15.35 4.53
C GLY A 331 -28.13 14.27 5.60
N PHE A 332 -27.63 14.56 6.80
CA PHE A 332 -27.88 13.83 8.04
C PHE A 332 -29.39 13.82 8.39
N ASN A 333 -30.15 12.90 7.81
CA ASN A 333 -31.45 12.51 8.37
C ASN A 333 -31.25 11.52 9.50
N SER A 334 -31.75 11.88 10.68
CA SER A 334 -31.71 11.08 11.90
C SER A 334 -32.33 9.69 11.71
N PHE A 335 -31.70 8.66 12.26
CA PHE A 335 -32.28 7.31 12.37
C PHE A 335 -33.54 7.30 13.26
N GLU A 336 -34.70 7.57 12.68
CA GLU A 336 -35.99 7.25 13.31
C GLU A 336 -36.17 5.73 13.44
N HIS A 337 -36.93 5.31 14.46
CA HIS A 337 -37.04 3.92 14.86
C HIS A 337 -37.85 3.06 13.86
N TYR A 338 -37.16 2.19 13.11
CA TYR A 338 -37.77 1.03 12.47
C TYR A 338 -37.31 -0.28 13.11
N ASN A 339 -38.14 -0.79 14.03
CA ASN A 339 -38.00 -2.15 14.55
C ASN A 339 -38.28 -3.17 13.43
N PHE A 340 -37.33 -4.06 13.14
CA PHE A 340 -37.57 -5.16 12.21
C PHE A 340 -37.22 -6.53 12.82
N ASN A 341 -38.25 -7.20 13.35
CA ASN A 341 -38.17 -8.64 13.65
C ASN A 341 -38.25 -9.42 12.33
N GLY A 342 -37.11 -9.91 11.82
CA GLY A 342 -37.08 -10.70 10.59
C GLY A 342 -35.86 -11.62 10.52
N THR A 343 -36.08 -12.94 10.58
CA THR A 343 -35.00 -13.93 10.48
C THR A 343 -34.62 -14.16 9.01
N ILE A 344 -33.44 -13.72 8.59
CA ILE A 344 -32.88 -14.01 7.26
C ILE A 344 -31.66 -14.91 7.42
N LYS A 345 -31.62 -16.01 6.65
CA LYS A 345 -30.52 -16.98 6.62
C LYS A 345 -29.43 -16.51 5.65
N SER A 346 -28.17 -16.72 6.00
CA SER A 346 -27.06 -16.54 5.06
C SER A 346 -27.13 -17.59 3.93
N PRO A 347 -26.88 -17.20 2.66
CA PRO A 347 -26.65 -18.15 1.57
C PRO A 347 -25.26 -18.80 1.70
N PRO A 348 -25.06 -20.02 1.17
CA PRO A 348 -23.79 -20.74 1.27
C PRO A 348 -22.72 -20.21 0.31
N ILE A 349 -21.46 -20.51 0.62
CA ILE A 349 -20.30 -20.21 -0.21
C ILE A 349 -20.34 -21.04 -1.50
N GLY A 350 -20.19 -20.40 -2.66
CA GLY A 350 -19.80 -21.06 -3.91
C GLY A 350 -20.77 -20.90 -5.09
N CYS A 351 -20.76 -19.74 -5.74
CA CYS A 351 -21.17 -19.62 -7.14
C CYS A 351 -20.39 -18.48 -7.83
N PHE A 352 -19.77 -18.75 -8.98
CA PHE A 352 -19.19 -17.74 -9.86
C PHE A 352 -20.17 -17.48 -10.99
N THR A 353 -20.77 -16.29 -11.03
CA THR A 353 -21.60 -15.83 -12.16
C THR A 353 -21.31 -14.37 -12.46
N GLU A 354 -20.84 -14.14 -13.70
CA GLU A 354 -20.98 -12.91 -14.48
C GLU A 354 -20.62 -11.57 -13.79
N TRP A 355 -19.39 -11.11 -14.04
CA TRP A 355 -19.09 -9.67 -13.93
C TRP A 355 -19.97 -8.91 -14.93
N ASN A 356 -20.97 -8.19 -14.41
CA ASN A 356 -21.75 -7.24 -15.20
C ASN A 356 -20.82 -6.28 -15.95
N ASN A 357 -21.10 -6.05 -17.22
CA ASN A 357 -20.44 -4.99 -17.98
C ASN A 357 -20.71 -3.65 -17.28
N ALA A 358 -19.66 -2.97 -16.82
CA ALA A 358 -19.75 -1.60 -16.36
C ALA A 358 -20.05 -0.67 -17.54
N THR A 359 -21.34 -0.54 -17.89
CA THR A 359 -21.83 0.55 -18.73
C THR A 359 -21.79 1.83 -17.91
N PHE A 360 -20.72 2.61 -18.07
CA PHE A 360 -20.62 3.96 -17.54
C PHE A 360 -21.73 4.83 -18.16
N HIS A 361 -22.85 4.96 -17.43
CA HIS A 361 -24.02 5.73 -17.86
C HIS A 361 -23.79 7.24 -17.66
N ASN A 362 -22.91 7.80 -18.51
CA ASN A 362 -22.58 9.22 -18.67
C ASN A 362 -22.16 9.96 -17.39
N GLY A 363 -20.85 10.21 -17.26
CA GLY A 363 -20.27 11.09 -16.24
C GLY A 363 -20.12 10.40 -14.88
N ILE A 364 -18.89 10.28 -14.40
CA ILE A 364 -18.61 9.77 -13.04
C ILE A 364 -18.66 10.97 -12.07
N GLY A 365 -19.87 11.52 -11.89
CA GLY A 365 -20.09 12.84 -11.29
C GLY A 365 -19.66 13.96 -12.24
N PHE A 366 -20.48 14.94 -12.62
CA PHE A 366 -21.87 15.26 -12.25
C PHE A 366 -22.65 15.60 -13.53
N GLU A 367 -23.91 16.03 -13.42
CA GLU A 367 -24.86 16.26 -14.52
C GLU A 367 -25.39 15.01 -15.24
N ASN A 368 -26.53 14.49 -14.77
CA ASN A 368 -27.56 13.90 -15.66
C ASN A 368 -28.84 14.74 -15.53
N GLY A 369 -28.84 15.91 -16.17
CA GLY A 369 -30.02 16.77 -16.30
C GLY A 369 -31.08 16.17 -17.24
N ASN A 370 -31.72 15.07 -16.81
CA ASN A 370 -32.92 14.48 -17.41
C ASN A 370 -33.69 13.58 -16.42
N GLY A 371 -33.72 13.97 -15.16
CA GLY A 371 -34.74 13.57 -14.19
C GLY A 371 -35.57 14.80 -13.80
N LEU A 372 -36.87 14.63 -13.56
CA LEU A 372 -37.61 15.60 -12.77
C LEU A 372 -37.16 15.42 -11.31
N GLU A 373 -36.91 16.52 -10.60
CA GLU A 373 -36.62 16.56 -9.14
C GLU A 373 -35.24 16.06 -8.65
N SER A 374 -34.12 16.67 -9.08
CA SER A 374 -33.07 17.19 -8.16
C SER A 374 -32.11 18.17 -8.87
N GLY A 375 -31.25 18.87 -8.11
CA GLY A 375 -30.45 20.02 -8.59
C GLY A 375 -28.93 19.91 -8.39
N GLU A 376 -28.41 18.69 -8.24
CA GLU A 376 -27.06 18.43 -7.73
C GLU A 376 -25.92 18.80 -8.71
N GLN A 377 -25.05 19.71 -8.25
CA GLN A 377 -23.74 20.00 -8.85
C GLN A 377 -22.64 19.52 -7.90
N GLY A 378 -21.47 19.14 -8.43
CA GLY A 378 -20.38 18.66 -7.60
C GLY A 378 -18.97 18.79 -8.17
N PHE A 379 -18.06 18.04 -7.56
CA PHE A 379 -16.62 18.21 -7.64
C PHE A 379 -15.99 17.53 -8.87
N ALA A 380 -15.29 18.32 -9.70
CA ALA A 380 -14.46 17.78 -10.78
C ALA A 380 -13.09 17.35 -10.24
N ILE A 381 -12.67 16.12 -10.54
CA ILE A 381 -11.46 15.53 -9.97
C ILE A 381 -10.22 16.01 -10.75
N GLY A 382 -9.44 16.90 -10.14
CA GLY A 382 -8.19 17.43 -10.69
C GLY A 382 -8.30 18.85 -11.26
N GLY A 383 -7.31 19.25 -12.06
CA GLY A 383 -7.22 20.54 -12.77
C GLY A 383 -6.55 21.68 -12.02
N GLN A 384 -6.13 21.45 -10.76
CA GLN A 384 -5.25 22.34 -10.01
C GLN A 384 -3.87 21.72 -9.74
N GLU A 385 -3.47 20.69 -10.49
CA GLU A 385 -2.19 20.00 -10.32
C GLU A 385 -0.96 20.92 -10.36
N ARG A 386 -0.98 22.00 -11.14
CA ARG A 386 0.04 23.07 -11.11
C ARG A 386 0.23 23.73 -9.74
N LEU A 387 -0.77 23.62 -8.87
CA LEU A 387 -0.83 24.16 -7.51
C LEU A 387 -0.96 23.03 -6.47
N SER A 388 -0.80 21.75 -6.82
CA SER A 388 -1.04 20.62 -5.90
C SER A 388 -0.29 20.80 -4.57
N ARG A 389 1.02 21.08 -4.60
CA ARG A 389 1.82 21.35 -3.39
C ARG A 389 1.30 22.56 -2.59
N MET A 390 0.79 23.61 -3.23
CA MET A 390 0.26 24.81 -2.56
C MET A 390 -1.11 24.55 -1.92
N ASN A 391 -1.97 23.77 -2.57
CA ASN A 391 -3.31 23.42 -2.10
C ASN A 391 -3.32 22.13 -1.25
N GLY A 392 -2.14 21.65 -0.81
CA GLY A 392 -2.01 20.46 0.03
C GLY A 392 -2.48 19.16 -0.62
N TYR A 393 -2.20 18.99 -1.92
CA TYR A 393 -2.55 17.82 -2.74
C TYR A 393 -4.05 17.49 -2.72
N LEU A 394 -4.88 18.54 -2.88
CA LEU A 394 -6.34 18.46 -2.85
C LEU A 394 -6.90 17.57 -3.96
N SER A 395 -6.34 17.65 -5.18
CA SER A 395 -6.72 16.82 -6.34
C SER A 395 -6.49 15.34 -6.07
N GLU A 396 -5.35 15.02 -5.47
CA GLU A 396 -4.90 13.67 -5.14
C GLU A 396 -5.72 13.07 -4.00
N LEU A 397 -6.00 13.86 -2.95
CA LEU A 397 -6.86 13.43 -1.84
C LEU A 397 -8.30 13.22 -2.31
N ALA A 398 -8.84 14.10 -3.15
CA ALA A 398 -10.16 13.93 -3.74
C ALA A 398 -10.22 12.66 -4.62
N ALA A 399 -9.21 12.43 -5.47
CA ALA A 399 -9.09 11.20 -6.26
C ALA A 399 -9.00 9.94 -5.36
N ALA A 400 -8.26 10.02 -4.25
CA ALA A 400 -8.10 8.92 -3.31
C ALA A 400 -9.39 8.60 -2.53
N ALA A 401 -10.06 9.61 -1.98
CA ALA A 401 -11.34 9.45 -1.29
C ALA A 401 -12.42 8.94 -2.27
N PHE A 402 -12.48 9.49 -3.48
CA PHE A 402 -13.40 9.04 -4.52
C PHE A 402 -13.19 7.56 -4.90
N VAL A 403 -11.94 7.15 -5.13
CA VAL A 403 -11.62 5.75 -5.47
C VAL A 403 -11.85 4.79 -4.30
N CYS A 404 -11.67 5.24 -3.05
CA CYS A 404 -12.07 4.51 -1.84
C CYS A 404 -13.59 4.31 -1.75
N ARG A 405 -14.40 5.34 -2.05
CA ARG A 405 -15.87 5.24 -2.12
C ARG A 405 -16.31 4.26 -3.22
N GLY A 406 -15.64 4.28 -4.38
CA GLY A 406 -15.93 3.41 -5.52
C GLY A 406 -15.55 1.93 -5.35
N GLY A 407 -14.97 1.54 -4.20
CA GLY A 407 -14.75 0.14 -3.82
C GLY A 407 -13.31 -0.37 -3.88
N VAL A 408 -12.34 0.46 -4.28
CA VAL A 408 -10.92 0.13 -4.10
C VAL A 408 -10.58 0.32 -2.63
N GLN A 409 -10.17 -0.73 -1.94
CA GLN A 409 -10.13 -0.72 -0.46
C GLN A 409 -9.14 0.30 0.12
N ARG A 410 -7.98 0.50 -0.54
CA ARG A 410 -6.87 1.33 -0.03
C ARG A 410 -6.22 2.13 -1.15
N VAL A 411 -6.00 3.42 -0.89
CA VAL A 411 -5.28 4.34 -1.77
C VAL A 411 -4.10 4.95 -1.02
N HIS A 412 -2.92 4.95 -1.63
CA HIS A 412 -1.68 5.44 -1.01
C HIS A 412 -1.20 6.71 -1.71
N LEU A 413 -0.94 7.78 -0.96
CA LEU A 413 -0.31 9.01 -1.45
C LEU A 413 1.15 9.03 -0.98
N LEU A 414 2.09 8.96 -1.92
CA LEU A 414 3.51 8.73 -1.66
C LEU A 414 4.37 9.88 -2.20
N ASP A 415 5.31 10.35 -1.37
CA ASP A 415 6.35 11.29 -1.80
C ASP A 415 7.38 10.57 -2.68
N GLY A 416 7.26 10.74 -3.99
CA GLY A 416 8.15 10.20 -5.01
C GLY A 416 9.55 10.81 -5.01
N THR A 417 9.84 11.87 -4.24
CA THR A 417 11.21 12.36 -4.06
C THR A 417 12.03 11.47 -3.12
N ILE A 418 11.37 10.61 -2.34
CA ILE A 418 12.01 9.64 -1.44
C ILE A 418 12.43 8.39 -2.22
N SER A 419 13.75 8.14 -2.28
CA SER A 419 14.31 6.94 -2.90
C SER A 419 13.78 5.66 -2.24
N GLY A 420 13.27 4.73 -3.05
CA GLY A 420 12.72 3.45 -2.56
C GLY A 420 11.31 3.54 -1.96
N VAL A 421 10.59 4.67 -2.08
CA VAL A 421 9.30 4.89 -1.40
C VAL A 421 8.26 3.79 -1.68
N LEU A 422 8.22 3.25 -2.91
CA LEU A 422 7.32 2.14 -3.27
C LEU A 422 7.65 0.86 -2.49
N LEU A 423 8.93 0.55 -2.32
CA LEU A 423 9.38 -0.61 -1.56
C LEU A 423 9.15 -0.41 -0.06
N LEU A 424 9.38 0.81 0.44
CA LEU A 424 9.18 1.18 1.83
C LEU A 424 7.70 1.16 2.23
N GLU A 425 6.78 1.55 1.33
CA GLU A 425 5.34 1.49 1.57
C GLU A 425 4.82 0.04 1.52
N LEU A 426 5.24 -0.75 0.52
CA LEU A 426 4.67 -2.08 0.28
C LEU A 426 5.24 -3.17 1.20
N PHE A 427 6.42 -2.96 1.81
CA PHE A 427 7.13 -3.97 2.61
C PHE A 427 7.42 -3.55 4.06
N LYS A 428 6.93 -2.40 4.55
CA LYS A 428 6.99 -2.03 5.97
C LYS A 428 5.59 -1.74 6.54
N ARG A 429 5.29 -2.30 7.71
CA ARG A 429 4.00 -2.21 8.42
C ARG A 429 3.45 -0.79 8.58
N ASP A 430 4.32 0.19 8.83
CA ASP A 430 3.90 1.54 9.16
C ASP A 430 3.88 2.50 7.95
N GLY A 431 4.33 2.04 6.78
CA GLY A 431 4.47 2.83 5.55
C GLY A 431 5.48 3.99 5.63
N MET A 432 5.50 4.79 4.57
CA MET A 432 6.19 6.08 4.46
C MET A 432 5.29 7.21 3.99
N GLY A 433 4.17 6.91 3.31
CA GLY A 433 3.21 7.90 2.84
C GLY A 433 1.95 8.01 3.69
N THR A 434 0.86 8.40 3.02
CA THR A 434 -0.47 8.58 3.59
C THR A 434 -1.44 7.60 2.95
N MET A 435 -1.98 6.67 3.73
CA MET A 435 -2.99 5.73 3.24
C MET A 435 -4.41 6.20 3.57
N VAL A 436 -5.22 6.42 2.53
CA VAL A 436 -6.68 6.56 2.63
C VAL A 436 -7.31 5.17 2.50
N ALA A 437 -8.29 4.85 3.34
CA ALA A 437 -9.04 3.59 3.21
C ALA A 437 -10.51 3.73 3.61
N SER A 438 -11.34 2.89 3.01
CA SER A 438 -12.74 2.67 3.39
C SER A 438 -12.93 1.51 4.39
N ASP A 439 -11.87 0.71 4.66
CA ASP A 439 -11.91 -0.42 5.59
C ASP A 439 -11.28 -0.12 6.97
N LEU A 440 -11.57 -0.99 7.94
CA LEU A 440 -10.96 -0.93 9.29
C LEU A 440 -9.51 -1.38 9.22
N TYR A 441 -8.62 -0.47 8.83
CA TYR A 441 -7.17 -0.65 8.80
C TYR A 441 -6.58 -1.15 10.12
N GLU A 442 -7.21 -0.80 11.25
CA GLU A 442 -6.94 -1.34 12.57
C GLU A 442 -8.22 -1.96 13.16
N GLY A 443 -8.18 -3.24 13.52
CA GLY A 443 -9.31 -3.98 14.07
C GLY A 443 -9.03 -4.58 15.44
N THR A 444 -9.82 -4.19 16.46
CA THR A 444 -9.78 -4.83 17.79
C THR A 444 -10.70 -6.05 17.80
N ARG A 445 -10.13 -7.26 17.96
CA ARG A 445 -10.88 -8.53 17.94
C ARG A 445 -10.38 -9.53 18.97
N MET A 446 -11.15 -10.60 19.19
CA MET A 446 -10.69 -11.78 19.94
C MET A 446 -9.47 -12.41 19.25
N ALA A 447 -8.55 -12.95 20.05
CA ALA A 447 -7.38 -13.65 19.52
C ALA A 447 -7.74 -15.03 18.94
N GLU A 448 -6.99 -15.44 17.91
CA GLU A 448 -7.08 -16.74 17.24
C GLU A 448 -5.73 -17.48 17.34
N ALA A 449 -5.72 -18.79 17.12
CA ALA A 449 -4.51 -19.62 17.20
C ALA A 449 -3.35 -19.13 16.29
N LYS A 450 -3.67 -18.48 15.17
CA LYS A 450 -2.70 -17.87 14.24
C LYS A 450 -1.93 -16.68 14.86
N ASP A 451 -2.54 -15.97 15.81
CA ASP A 451 -2.03 -14.70 16.35
C ASP A 451 -0.92 -14.88 17.38
N ILE A 452 -0.73 -16.12 17.88
CA ILE A 452 0.18 -16.46 18.98
C ILE A 452 1.62 -16.01 18.70
N SER A 453 2.06 -16.03 17.43
CA SER A 453 3.37 -15.53 17.00
C SER A 453 3.52 -14.02 17.24
N GLY A 454 2.55 -13.22 16.77
CA GLY A 454 2.52 -11.77 16.96
C GLY A 454 2.36 -11.37 18.44
N ILE A 455 1.51 -12.07 19.19
CA ILE A 455 1.36 -11.87 20.63
C ILE A 455 2.70 -12.12 21.35
N LYS A 456 3.39 -13.24 21.05
CA LYS A 456 4.73 -13.54 21.59
C LYS A 456 5.74 -12.42 21.27
N GLN A 457 5.79 -11.96 20.02
CA GLN A 457 6.70 -10.90 19.56
C GLN A 457 6.54 -9.60 20.36
N ILE A 458 5.31 -9.22 20.72
CA ILE A 458 5.05 -8.03 21.55
C ILE A 458 5.42 -8.26 23.03
N ILE A 459 5.05 -9.41 23.62
CA ILE A 459 5.20 -9.63 25.06
C ILE A 459 6.60 -10.04 25.49
N GLN A 460 7.36 -10.73 24.64
CA GLN A 460 8.67 -11.31 25.01
C GLN A 460 9.70 -10.25 25.48
N PRO A 461 9.86 -9.08 24.85
CA PRO A 461 10.74 -8.01 25.38
C PRO A 461 10.27 -7.45 26.72
N LEU A 462 8.95 -7.38 26.94
CA LEU A 462 8.35 -6.91 28.20
C LEU A 462 8.46 -7.95 29.32
N GLN A 463 8.52 -9.24 28.99
CA GLN A 463 8.80 -10.32 29.93
C GLN A 463 10.29 -10.39 30.29
N ALA A 464 11.19 -10.18 29.33
CA ALA A 464 12.63 -10.12 29.55
C ALA A 464 13.02 -8.94 30.47
N SER A 465 12.41 -7.77 30.26
CA SER A 465 12.58 -6.57 31.10
C SER A 465 11.77 -6.58 32.41
N GLY A 466 11.12 -7.70 32.76
CA GLY A 466 10.37 -7.89 34.00
C GLY A 466 9.05 -7.11 34.11
N ILE A 467 8.70 -6.29 33.12
CA ILE A 467 7.45 -5.50 33.08
C ILE A 467 6.23 -6.45 33.12
N LEU A 468 6.22 -7.47 32.26
CA LEU A 468 5.20 -8.52 32.26
C LEU A 468 5.66 -9.76 33.04
N VAL A 469 4.69 -10.61 33.37
CA VAL A 469 4.92 -11.97 33.91
C VAL A 469 5.32 -12.88 32.74
N LYS A 470 6.40 -13.65 32.91
CA LYS A 470 6.79 -14.69 31.95
C LYS A 470 5.65 -15.69 31.78
N ARG A 471 5.38 -16.09 30.53
CA ARG A 471 4.42 -17.13 30.16
C ARG A 471 5.05 -18.06 29.14
N ASN A 472 4.79 -19.35 29.25
CA ASN A 472 5.21 -20.35 28.26
C ASN A 472 4.21 -20.43 27.09
N HIS A 473 4.45 -21.34 26.13
CA HIS A 473 3.58 -21.49 24.96
C HIS A 473 2.20 -22.08 25.29
N GLU A 474 2.16 -23.05 26.20
CA GLU A 474 0.97 -23.82 26.56
C GLU A 474 0.03 -22.99 27.42
N GLU A 475 0.56 -22.23 28.39
CA GLU A 475 -0.18 -21.23 29.16
C GLU A 475 -0.85 -20.18 28.24
N LEU A 476 -0.15 -19.75 27.18
CA LEU A 476 -0.68 -18.77 26.22
C LEU A 476 -1.73 -19.38 25.29
N LEU A 477 -1.64 -20.68 24.97
CA LEU A 477 -2.69 -21.44 24.27
C LEU A 477 -3.94 -21.60 25.15
N GLN A 478 -3.76 -22.06 26.39
CA GLN A 478 -4.84 -22.29 27.36
C GLN A 478 -5.60 -21.02 27.75
N SER A 479 -4.96 -19.85 27.67
CA SER A 479 -5.56 -18.56 28.00
C SER A 479 -6.00 -17.73 26.79
N LEU A 480 -5.88 -18.26 25.56
CA LEU A 480 -6.06 -17.50 24.32
C LEU A 480 -7.46 -16.90 24.17
N ASP A 481 -8.51 -17.61 24.60
CA ASP A 481 -9.90 -17.13 24.57
C ASP A 481 -10.16 -15.93 25.49
N SER A 482 -9.23 -15.62 26.41
CA SER A 482 -9.24 -14.40 27.22
C SER A 482 -8.53 -13.24 26.54
N PHE A 483 -7.69 -13.48 25.52
CA PHE A 483 -6.94 -12.46 24.81
C PHE A 483 -7.78 -11.71 23.77
N VAL A 484 -7.47 -10.42 23.65
CA VAL A 484 -7.96 -9.50 22.62
C VAL A 484 -6.73 -8.87 21.98
N VAL A 485 -6.75 -8.77 20.66
CA VAL A 485 -5.68 -8.21 19.84
C VAL A 485 -6.18 -7.00 19.07
N VAL A 486 -5.27 -6.06 18.81
CA VAL A 486 -5.42 -5.08 17.72
C VAL A 486 -4.60 -5.60 16.56
N GLU A 487 -5.28 -5.92 15.47
CA GLU A 487 -4.69 -6.31 14.19
C GLU A 487 -4.58 -5.09 13.27
N ARG A 488 -3.49 -5.01 12.50
CA ARG A 488 -3.26 -4.04 11.42
C ARG A 488 -2.61 -4.78 10.26
N GLU A 489 -3.29 -4.82 9.10
CA GLU A 489 -2.90 -5.60 7.90
C GLU A 489 -2.41 -7.04 8.19
N GLY A 490 -3.15 -7.81 8.98
CA GLY A 490 -2.78 -9.20 9.33
C GLY A 490 -1.69 -9.34 10.40
N GLN A 491 -1.07 -8.24 10.84
CA GLN A 491 -0.09 -8.24 11.93
C GLN A 491 -0.72 -7.78 13.25
N ILE A 492 -0.34 -8.43 14.35
CA ILE A 492 -0.76 -8.00 15.69
C ILE A 492 0.13 -6.83 16.13
N ILE A 493 -0.47 -5.68 16.44
CA ILE A 493 0.25 -4.48 16.90
C ILE A 493 0.08 -4.20 18.40
N ALA A 494 -0.98 -4.74 19.00
CA ALA A 494 -1.22 -4.66 20.44
C ALA A 494 -2.04 -5.87 20.93
N CYS A 495 -1.92 -6.19 22.22
CA CYS A 495 -2.71 -7.24 22.86
C CYS A 495 -3.04 -6.90 24.32
N ALA A 496 -4.11 -7.48 24.84
CA ALA A 496 -4.46 -7.52 26.27
C ALA A 496 -5.24 -8.81 26.55
N ALA A 497 -5.39 -9.19 27.83
CA ALA A 497 -6.22 -10.29 28.27
C ALA A 497 -7.18 -9.84 29.38
N LEU A 498 -8.41 -10.36 29.36
CA LEU A 498 -9.43 -10.14 30.39
C LEU A 498 -9.84 -11.47 30.99
N PHE A 499 -9.51 -11.71 32.26
CA PHE A 499 -9.92 -12.91 33.00
C PHE A 499 -11.10 -12.59 33.94
N PRO A 500 -12.31 -13.14 33.72
CA PRO A 500 -13.47 -12.85 34.55
C PRO A 500 -13.52 -13.70 35.83
N TYR A 501 -13.95 -13.07 36.92
CA TYR A 501 -14.23 -13.67 38.22
C TYR A 501 -15.69 -13.38 38.58
N PHE A 502 -16.59 -14.29 38.19
CA PHE A 502 -18.04 -14.07 38.26
C PHE A 502 -18.58 -14.08 39.69
N GLU A 503 -17.95 -14.81 40.61
CA GLU A 503 -18.32 -14.87 42.03
C GLU A 503 -18.09 -13.51 42.72
N GLU A 504 -16.93 -12.91 42.53
CA GLU A 504 -16.59 -11.56 43.01
C GLU A 504 -17.04 -10.41 42.07
N LYS A 505 -17.72 -10.75 40.96
CA LYS A 505 -18.15 -9.85 39.87
C LYS A 505 -17.05 -8.88 39.36
N CYS A 506 -15.81 -9.33 39.26
CA CYS A 506 -14.71 -8.49 38.79
C CYS A 506 -13.89 -9.15 37.69
N GLY A 507 -13.12 -8.36 36.94
CA GLY A 507 -12.24 -8.86 35.86
C GLY A 507 -10.80 -8.41 36.02
N GLU A 508 -9.84 -9.33 35.85
CA GLU A 508 -8.43 -8.98 35.76
C GLU A 508 -8.10 -8.51 34.34
N VAL A 509 -7.70 -7.25 34.18
CA VAL A 509 -7.02 -6.78 32.97
C VAL A 509 -5.53 -7.08 33.08
N ALA A 510 -5.07 -8.02 32.27
CA ALA A 510 -3.72 -8.54 32.29
C ALA A 510 -3.03 -8.41 30.92
N CYS A 511 -1.71 -8.51 30.92
CA CYS A 511 -0.89 -8.65 29.71
C CYS A 511 -1.04 -7.52 28.66
N ILE A 512 -1.59 -6.36 29.02
CA ILE A 512 -1.74 -5.22 28.10
C ILE A 512 -0.37 -4.74 27.59
N ALA A 513 -0.20 -4.75 26.27
CA ALA A 513 1.05 -4.44 25.60
C ALA A 513 0.81 -3.91 24.18
N VAL A 514 1.67 -2.98 23.77
CA VAL A 514 1.66 -2.35 22.43
C VAL A 514 3.07 -2.45 21.84
N SER A 515 3.17 -2.77 20.54
CA SER A 515 4.43 -2.77 19.77
C SER A 515 5.16 -1.43 19.97
N PRO A 516 6.51 -1.41 20.15
CA PRO A 516 7.27 -0.20 20.47
C PRO A 516 6.91 1.02 19.60
N ASP A 517 6.78 0.77 18.30
CA ASP A 517 6.55 1.72 17.20
C ASP A 517 5.10 2.22 17.12
N CYS A 518 4.13 1.48 17.66
CA CYS A 518 2.73 1.91 17.78
C CYS A 518 2.43 2.65 19.11
N ARG A 519 3.43 2.91 19.95
CA ARG A 519 3.25 3.63 21.22
C ARG A 519 3.00 5.12 21.00
N GLY A 520 2.22 5.73 21.90
CA GLY A 520 1.75 7.11 21.76
C GLY A 520 0.52 7.28 20.86
N GLN A 521 0.21 6.32 19.99
CA GLN A 521 -0.88 6.37 19.01
C GLN A 521 -2.25 5.92 19.58
N GLY A 522 -2.48 6.07 20.90
CA GLY A 522 -3.75 5.70 21.55
C GLY A 522 -4.11 4.20 21.59
N GLN A 523 -3.29 3.30 21.05
CA GLN A 523 -3.64 1.85 20.98
C GLN A 523 -3.87 1.18 22.34
N GLY A 524 -3.17 1.64 23.39
CA GLY A 524 -3.42 1.18 24.76
C GLY A 524 -4.78 1.61 25.29
N ASP A 525 -5.22 2.82 24.94
CA ASP A 525 -6.55 3.35 25.27
C ASP A 525 -7.64 2.55 24.56
N LYS A 526 -7.52 2.35 23.24
CA LYS A 526 -8.45 1.52 22.45
C LYS A 526 -8.63 0.11 23.06
N LEU A 527 -7.53 -0.52 23.52
CA LEU A 527 -7.58 -1.81 24.20
C LEU A 527 -8.27 -1.74 25.56
N LEU A 528 -7.95 -0.76 26.41
CA LEU A 528 -8.55 -0.64 27.74
C LEU A 528 -10.06 -0.36 27.64
N ASP A 529 -10.47 0.54 26.76
CA ASP A 529 -11.87 0.84 26.45
C ASP A 529 -12.63 -0.42 26.03
N TYR A 530 -12.01 -1.26 25.19
CA TYR A 530 -12.58 -2.55 24.80
C TYR A 530 -12.66 -3.52 25.97
N MET A 531 -11.66 -3.58 26.86
CA MET A 531 -11.70 -4.42 28.06
C MET A 531 -12.84 -4.00 28.99
N GLU A 532 -13.03 -2.69 29.20
CA GLU A 532 -14.10 -2.14 30.04
C GLU A 532 -15.49 -2.44 29.46
N LYS A 533 -15.67 -2.26 28.15
CA LYS A 533 -16.92 -2.62 27.44
C LYS A 533 -17.18 -4.13 27.49
N LYS A 534 -16.16 -4.97 27.25
CA LYS A 534 -16.25 -6.44 27.33
C LYS A 534 -16.59 -6.90 28.76
N ALA A 535 -15.91 -6.39 29.77
CA ALA A 535 -16.19 -6.70 31.18
C ALA A 535 -17.61 -6.31 31.59
N SER A 536 -18.08 -5.13 31.17
CA SER A 536 -19.45 -4.67 31.40
C SER A 536 -20.48 -5.57 30.71
N SER A 537 -20.21 -6.05 29.50
CA SER A 537 -21.09 -7.00 28.78
C SER A 537 -21.12 -8.40 29.40
N LEU A 538 -20.11 -8.77 30.18
CA LEU A 538 -20.04 -10.00 30.97
C LEU A 538 -20.71 -9.88 32.36
N GLY A 539 -21.36 -8.75 32.66
CA GLY A 539 -22.06 -8.53 33.93
C GLY A 539 -21.14 -8.29 35.13
N LEU A 540 -19.89 -7.89 34.90
CA LEU A 540 -18.93 -7.54 35.95
C LEU A 540 -19.18 -6.09 36.41
N ASP A 541 -19.05 -5.84 37.71
CA ASP A 541 -19.23 -4.51 38.32
C ASP A 541 -17.90 -3.72 38.40
N MET A 542 -16.74 -4.40 38.32
CA MET A 542 -15.41 -3.81 38.48
C MET A 542 -14.35 -4.51 37.61
N ILE A 543 -13.24 -3.82 37.34
CA ILE A 543 -12.00 -4.45 36.84
C ILE A 543 -10.80 -4.07 37.71
N PHE A 544 -9.84 -5.00 37.83
CA PHE A 544 -8.60 -4.82 38.57
C PHE A 544 -7.38 -5.21 37.73
N LEU A 545 -6.20 -4.77 38.15
CA LEU A 545 -4.93 -5.08 37.49
C LEU A 545 -3.75 -5.05 38.47
N LEU A 546 -2.66 -5.68 38.05
CA LEU A 546 -1.40 -5.74 38.78
C LEU A 546 -0.30 -5.10 37.92
N THR A 547 0.46 -4.14 38.46
CA THR A 547 1.51 -3.44 37.70
C THR A 547 2.74 -3.10 38.55
N THR A 548 3.92 -3.14 37.92
CA THR A 548 5.21 -2.79 38.54
C THR A 548 5.76 -1.45 38.06
N ARG A 549 5.39 -0.97 36.86
CA ARG A 549 5.98 0.23 36.23
C ARG A 549 5.01 1.14 35.48
N ALA A 550 3.71 0.80 35.40
CA ALA A 550 2.74 1.52 34.55
C ALA A 550 1.57 2.16 35.33
N ALA A 551 1.69 2.30 36.65
CA ALA A 551 0.65 2.82 37.55
C ALA A 551 0.00 4.13 37.03
N ASP A 552 0.80 5.17 36.80
CA ASP A 552 0.35 6.51 36.37
C ASP A 552 -0.50 6.49 35.09
N TRP A 553 -0.28 5.49 34.21
CA TRP A 553 -1.06 5.35 32.99
C TRP A 553 -2.49 4.92 33.30
N PHE A 554 -2.69 3.97 34.23
CA PHE A 554 -4.01 3.53 34.69
C PHE A 554 -4.68 4.54 35.63
N VAL A 555 -3.92 5.20 36.52
CA VAL A 555 -4.47 6.20 37.45
C VAL A 555 -5.12 7.36 36.69
N ARG A 556 -4.49 7.85 35.62
CA ARG A 556 -5.06 8.85 34.69
C ARG A 556 -6.31 8.38 33.93
N ARG A 557 -6.66 7.09 34.02
CA ARG A 557 -7.83 6.45 33.38
C ARG A 557 -8.89 5.99 34.38
N GLY A 558 -8.81 6.47 35.63
CA GLY A 558 -9.82 6.23 36.66
C GLY A 558 -9.60 5.00 37.53
N PHE A 559 -8.38 4.43 37.55
CA PHE A 559 -8.02 3.37 38.49
C PHE A 559 -7.50 3.94 39.81
N SER A 560 -8.00 3.44 40.94
CA SER A 560 -7.51 3.71 42.29
C SER A 560 -6.64 2.56 42.81
N GLU A 561 -5.57 2.87 43.56
CA GLU A 561 -4.76 1.85 44.23
C GLU A 561 -5.56 1.17 45.35
N CYS A 562 -5.42 -0.15 45.52
CA CYS A 562 -6.19 -0.93 46.50
C CYS A 562 -5.32 -1.93 47.29
N SER A 563 -5.84 -2.42 48.41
CA SER A 563 -5.20 -3.55 49.13
C SER A 563 -5.33 -4.84 48.33
N ILE A 564 -4.40 -5.77 48.56
CA ILE A 564 -4.44 -7.14 48.03
C ILE A 564 -5.75 -7.88 48.40
N ASP A 565 -6.40 -7.48 49.49
CA ASP A 565 -7.64 -8.09 49.99
C ASP A 565 -8.84 -7.91 49.05
N TYR A 566 -8.81 -6.89 48.19
CA TYR A 566 -9.82 -6.64 47.15
C TYR A 566 -9.64 -7.54 45.92
N VAL A 567 -8.56 -8.32 45.86
CA VAL A 567 -8.28 -9.25 44.75
C VAL A 567 -8.94 -10.62 45.03
N PRO A 568 -9.61 -11.25 44.05
CA PRO A 568 -10.19 -12.60 44.15
C PRO A 568 -9.30 -13.63 44.84
N GLU A 569 -9.87 -14.49 45.69
CA GLU A 569 -9.11 -15.45 46.48
C GLU A 569 -8.31 -16.44 45.63
N ARG A 570 -8.94 -16.90 44.53
CA ARG A 570 -8.28 -17.78 43.54
C ARG A 570 -7.06 -17.09 42.94
N LYS A 571 -7.15 -15.78 42.68
CA LYS A 571 -6.03 -15.00 42.15
C LYS A 571 -4.97 -14.74 43.20
N ARG A 572 -5.32 -14.35 44.43
CA ARG A 572 -4.38 -14.09 45.54
C ARG A 572 -3.37 -15.23 45.73
N LYS A 573 -3.84 -16.49 45.68
CA LYS A 573 -3.03 -17.72 45.79
C LYS A 573 -2.01 -17.91 44.65
N MET A 574 -2.13 -17.18 43.54
CA MET A 574 -1.26 -17.23 42.36
C MET A 574 -0.39 -15.97 42.17
N ILE A 575 -0.45 -14.99 43.07
CA ILE A 575 0.33 -13.74 42.93
C ILE A 575 1.78 -14.00 43.33
N ASN A 576 2.72 -13.78 42.39
CA ASN A 576 4.14 -13.81 42.70
C ASN A 576 4.55 -12.52 43.45
N LEU A 577 4.52 -12.59 44.78
CA LEU A 577 4.82 -11.47 45.69
C LEU A 577 6.23 -10.89 45.51
N SER A 578 7.22 -11.65 45.02
CA SER A 578 8.60 -11.14 44.81
C SER A 578 8.68 -10.05 43.72
N ARG A 579 7.63 -9.92 42.88
CA ARG A 579 7.52 -8.84 41.89
C ARG A 579 7.11 -7.49 42.50
N ASN A 580 6.73 -7.44 43.80
CA ASN A 580 6.25 -6.24 44.51
C ASN A 580 5.28 -5.38 43.67
N SER A 581 4.30 -6.03 43.04
CA SER A 581 3.36 -5.38 42.12
C SER A 581 2.25 -4.66 42.89
N LYS A 582 1.95 -3.42 42.51
CA LYS A 582 0.83 -2.65 43.07
C LYS A 582 -0.49 -3.12 42.45
N TYR A 583 -1.54 -3.11 43.26
CA TYR A 583 -2.90 -3.49 42.90
C TYR A 583 -3.73 -2.24 42.60
N TYR A 584 -4.45 -2.25 41.49
CA TYR A 584 -5.32 -1.15 41.09
C TYR A 584 -6.69 -1.69 40.70
N MET A 585 -7.75 -0.96 41.04
CA MET A 585 -9.13 -1.31 40.72
C MET A 585 -9.90 -0.09 40.21
N LYS A 586 -10.83 -0.33 39.28
CA LYS A 586 -11.74 0.66 38.69
C LYS A 586 -13.16 0.07 38.69
N LYS A 587 -14.13 0.85 39.15
CA LYS A 587 -15.55 0.49 39.02
C LYS A 587 -16.01 0.76 37.60
N LEU A 588 -16.72 -0.18 37.00
CA LEU A 588 -17.26 -0.02 35.65
C LEU A 588 -18.49 0.90 35.66
N LEU A 589 -18.71 1.61 34.56
CA LEU A 589 -19.95 2.36 34.36
C LEU A 589 -21.03 1.38 33.85
N PRO A 590 -22.26 1.40 34.40
CA PRO A 590 -23.31 0.48 33.97
C PRO A 590 -23.62 0.68 32.48
N ASN A 591 -23.71 -0.43 31.74
CA ASN A 591 -23.82 -0.40 30.28
C ASN A 591 -25.16 0.18 29.79
N LYS A 592 -25.17 1.50 29.51
CA LYS A 592 -26.34 2.22 29.01
C LYS A 592 -26.75 1.89 27.56
N SER A 593 -26.02 1.05 26.84
CA SER A 593 -26.28 0.78 25.41
C SER A 593 -27.44 -0.18 25.13
N GLY A 594 -28.04 -0.82 26.14
CA GLY A 594 -29.22 -1.68 26.01
C GLY A 594 -29.01 -3.04 25.31
N ILE A 595 -27.89 -3.22 24.60
CA ILE A 595 -27.57 -4.48 23.91
C ILE A 595 -27.20 -5.56 24.93
N THR A 596 -28.11 -6.51 25.12
CA THR A 596 -27.88 -7.70 25.98
C THR A 596 -27.30 -8.83 25.12
N VAL A 597 -26.00 -9.09 25.25
CA VAL A 597 -25.37 -10.24 24.58
C VAL A 597 -25.75 -11.51 25.34
N LEU A 598 -26.69 -12.29 24.79
CA LEU A 598 -27.10 -13.59 25.35
C LEU A 598 -25.97 -14.63 25.21
N GLY A 599 -25.04 -14.61 26.16
CA GLY A 599 -24.07 -15.69 26.34
C GLY A 599 -24.78 -17.01 26.63
N LYS A 600 -24.43 -18.07 25.88
CA LYS A 600 -24.89 -19.43 26.19
C LYS A 600 -24.30 -19.86 27.53
N VAL A 601 -25.13 -19.84 28.58
CA VAL A 601 -24.85 -20.59 29.81
C VAL A 601 -24.88 -22.07 29.44
N ALA A 602 -23.72 -22.74 29.50
CA ALA A 602 -23.66 -24.19 29.50
C ALA A 602 -24.29 -24.68 30.81
N SER A 603 -25.41 -25.40 30.70
CA SER A 603 -26.16 -25.90 31.85
C SER A 603 -25.84 -27.36 32.11
N ASN A 604 -25.16 -27.59 33.23
CA ASN A 604 -24.71 -28.87 33.81
C ASN A 604 -23.61 -29.61 33.03
#